data_AF-A0A1H9UHC0-F1
#
_entry.id   AF-A0A1H9UHC0-F1
#
_cell.length_a   1.000
_cell.length_b   1.000
_cell.length_c   1.000
_cell.angle_alpha   90.00
_cell.angle_beta   90.00
_cell.angle_gamma   90.00
#
_symmetry.space_group_name_H-M   'P 1'
#
loop_
_entity.id
_entity.type
_entity.pdbx_description
1 polymer ?
#
loop_
_entity_poly.entity_id
_entity_poly.type
_entity_poly.pdbx_seq_one_letter_code
_entity_poly.pdbx_strand_id
1 'polypeptide(L)'
;MATRPNNIVAFPAEVLADQKVRQCERMVKKLLGWIEDAERFPNDRVLQIHAATAGPMLEMWSDDLKAAKIKRELLNAGDTMRHGGMIYRAQPSQNGAH
;
A
#
# COMPACT_ATOMS: atom_id res chain seq x y z
N MET A 1 -23.77 -34.10 15.07
CA MET A 1 -22.41 -33.75 14.61
C MET A 1 -22.49 -32.43 13.87
N ALA A 2 -22.03 -31.34 14.48
CA ALA A 2 -22.03 -30.02 13.85
C ALA A 2 -20.71 -29.81 13.13
N THR A 3 -20.74 -29.79 11.79
CA THR A 3 -19.65 -29.29 10.97
C THR A 3 -19.47 -27.81 11.29
N ARG A 4 -18.36 -27.46 11.94
CA ARG A 4 -17.98 -26.05 12.10
C ARG A 4 -17.76 -25.46 10.70
N PRO A 5 -18.36 -24.32 10.35
CA PRO A 5 -17.96 -23.63 9.15
C PRO A 5 -16.50 -23.20 9.34
N ASN A 6 -15.61 -23.73 8.50
CA ASN A 6 -14.28 -23.17 8.29
C ASN A 6 -14.47 -21.76 7.71
N ASN A 7 -14.70 -20.78 8.58
CA ASN A 7 -14.63 -19.36 8.24
C ASN A 7 -13.16 -18.96 8.06
N ILE A 8 -12.48 -19.58 7.09
CA ILE A 8 -11.26 -19.03 6.55
C ILE A 8 -11.72 -18.02 5.50
N VAL A 9 -12.04 -16.81 5.94
CA VAL A 9 -12.24 -15.70 5.03
C VAL A 9 -10.86 -15.37 4.49
N ALA A 10 -10.53 -15.85 3.28
CA ALA A 10 -9.39 -15.36 2.54
C ALA A 10 -9.55 -13.84 2.44
N PHE A 11 -8.79 -13.10 3.23
CA PHE A 11 -8.94 -11.65 3.33
C PHE A 11 -8.72 -11.07 1.93
N PRO A 12 -9.59 -10.20 1.40
CA PRO A 12 -9.47 -9.75 0.02
C PRO A 12 -8.12 -9.05 -0.16
N ALA A 13 -7.34 -9.49 -1.15
CA ALA A 13 -6.03 -8.90 -1.45
C ALA A 13 -6.11 -7.38 -1.66
N GLU A 14 -7.26 -6.89 -2.11
CA GLU A 14 -7.63 -5.48 -2.22
C GLU A 14 -7.57 -4.74 -0.86
N VAL A 15 -8.14 -5.32 0.20
CA VAL A 15 -8.15 -4.69 1.53
C VAL A 15 -6.74 -4.55 2.09
N LEU A 16 -5.89 -5.56 1.86
CA LEU A 16 -4.48 -5.50 2.26
C LEU A 16 -3.70 -4.46 1.43
N ALA A 17 -3.96 -4.36 0.13
CA ALA A 17 -3.35 -3.36 -0.73
C ALA A 17 -3.75 -1.93 -0.30
N ASP A 18 -5.03 -1.70 -0.02
CA ASP A 18 -5.55 -0.43 0.48
C ASP A 18 -4.93 -0.05 1.83
N GLN A 19 -4.82 -1.00 2.76
CA GLN A 19 -4.17 -0.77 4.05
C GLN A 19 -2.70 -0.38 3.88
N LYS A 20 -1.97 -1.05 2.98
CA LYS A 20 -0.57 -0.75 2.68
C LYS A 20 -0.43 0.64 2.06
N VAL A 21 -1.30 1.03 1.13
CA VAL A 21 -1.33 2.40 0.57
C VAL A 21 -1.50 3.43 1.69
N ARG A 22 -2.53 3.28 2.54
CA ARG A 22 -2.78 4.21 3.66
C ARG A 22 -1.61 4.25 4.65
N GLN A 23 -0.95 3.12 4.89
CA GLN A 23 0.22 3.06 5.75
C GLN A 23 1.38 3.88 5.16
N CYS A 24 1.72 3.64 3.89
CA CYS A 24 2.79 4.36 3.23
C CYS A 24 2.51 5.87 3.16
N GLU A 25 1.27 6.27 2.87
CA GLU A 25 0.87 7.70 2.88
C GLU A 25 1.03 8.35 4.25
N ARG A 26 0.65 7.66 5.33
CA ARG A 26 0.86 8.15 6.70
C ARG A 26 2.34 8.31 7.02
N MET A 27 3.17 7.36 6.60
CA MET A 27 4.61 7.41 6.84
C MET A 27 5.26 8.56 6.08
N VAL A 28 4.97 8.71 4.79
CA VAL A 28 5.47 9.84 3.98
C VAL A 28 5.06 11.17 4.60
N LYS A 29 3.78 11.33 4.96
CA LYS A 29 3.29 12.57 5.60
C LYS A 29 4.02 12.86 6.93
N LYS A 30 4.25 11.83 7.75
CA LYS A 30 4.95 11.98 9.03
C LYS A 30 6.41 12.42 8.82
N LEU A 31 7.11 11.84 7.86
CA LEU A 31 8.50 12.16 7.56
C LEU A 31 8.65 13.57 7.00
N LEU A 32 7.75 13.98 6.10
CA LEU A 32 7.69 15.36 5.62
C LEU A 32 7.45 16.34 6.78
N GLY A 33 6.53 16.02 7.69
CA GLY A 33 6.28 16.82 8.88
C GLY A 33 7.53 16.98 9.76
N TRP A 34 8.35 15.94 9.92
CA TRP A 34 9.61 16.05 10.66
C TRP A 34 10.62 16.99 9.98
N ILE A 35 10.68 17.00 8.65
CA ILE A 35 11.56 17.90 7.89
C ILE A 35 11.08 19.34 8.05
N GLU A 36 9.79 19.59 7.85
CA GLU A 36 9.17 20.91 8.00
C GLU A 36 9.32 21.46 9.43
N ASP A 37 9.08 20.61 10.45
CA ASP A 37 9.22 20.99 11.85
C ASP A 37 10.68 21.27 12.23
N ALA A 38 11.63 20.52 11.69
CA ALA A 38 13.05 20.76 11.92
C ALA A 38 13.53 22.09 11.29
N GLU A 39 13.00 22.47 10.11
CA GLU A 39 13.26 23.80 9.53
C GLU A 39 12.70 24.92 10.42
N ARG A 40 11.53 24.70 11.03
CA ARG A 40 10.88 25.66 11.92
C ARG A 40 11.57 25.79 13.29
N PHE A 41 12.15 24.70 13.79
CA PHE A 41 12.79 24.61 15.10
C PHE A 41 14.25 24.15 14.98
N PRO A 42 15.16 25.00 14.47
CA PRO A 42 16.55 24.62 14.18
C PRO A 42 17.36 24.23 15.43
N ASN A 43 16.96 24.70 16.61
CA ASN A 43 17.64 24.42 17.87
C ASN A 43 17.14 23.15 18.58
N ASP A 44 16.05 22.53 18.10
CA ASP A 44 15.56 21.28 18.68
C ASP A 44 16.38 20.10 18.14
N ARG A 45 17.36 19.67 18.96
CA ARG A 45 18.27 18.58 18.60
C ARG A 45 17.56 17.27 18.27
N VAL A 46 16.41 16.98 18.90
CA VAL A 46 15.67 15.74 18.66
C VAL A 46 14.99 15.80 17.30
N LEU A 47 14.35 16.92 16.97
CA LEU A 47 13.76 17.14 15.64
C LEU A 47 14.82 17.10 14.53
N GLN A 48 16.01 17.69 14.74
CA GLN A 48 17.10 17.63 13.76
C GLN A 48 17.56 16.20 13.47
N ILE A 49 17.67 15.35 14.49
CA ILE A 49 18.03 13.93 14.31
C ILE A 49 16.92 13.21 13.51
N HIS A 50 15.65 13.44 13.86
CA HIS A 50 14.53 12.84 13.13
C HIS A 50 14.50 13.27 11.66
N ALA A 51 14.67 14.56 11.36
CA ALA A 51 14.73 15.07 10.00
C ALA A 51 15.91 14.52 9.20
N ALA A 52 17.10 14.40 9.81
CA ALA A 52 18.26 13.80 9.15
C ALA A 52 18.01 12.34 8.73
N THR A 53 17.28 11.56 9.55
CA THR A 53 16.88 10.20 9.19
C THR A 53 15.68 10.14 8.23
N ALA A 54 14.90 11.21 8.14
CA ALA A 54 13.67 11.24 7.36
C ALA A 54 13.92 11.21 5.86
N GLY A 55 14.99 11.85 5.36
CA GLY A 55 15.30 11.89 3.93
C GLY A 55 15.42 10.50 3.29
N PRO A 56 16.35 9.65 3.72
CA PRO A 56 16.49 8.28 3.19
C PRO A 56 15.24 7.42 3.38
N MET A 57 14.54 7.59 4.51
CA MET A 57 13.29 6.87 4.75
C MET A 57 12.18 7.33 3.80
N LEU A 58 12.17 8.60 3.40
CA LEU A 58 11.16 9.16 2.52
C LEU A 58 11.27 8.58 1.12
N GLU A 59 12.49 8.39 0.60
CA GLU A 59 12.72 7.68 -0.66
C GLU A 59 12.15 6.26 -0.61
N MET A 60 12.54 5.49 0.43
CA MET A 60 12.06 4.12 0.63
C MET A 60 10.53 4.05 0.72
N TRP A 61 9.89 4.87 1.56
CA TRP A 61 8.43 4.87 1.73
C TRP A 61 7.69 5.38 0.48
N SER A 62 8.30 6.28 -0.29
CA SER A 62 7.75 6.76 -1.56
C SER A 62 7.76 5.67 -2.62
N ASP A 63 8.82 4.87 -2.71
CA ASP A 63 8.88 3.73 -3.63
C ASP A 63 7.92 2.61 -3.21
N ASP A 64 7.83 2.33 -1.91
CA ASP A 64 6.82 1.45 -1.34
C ASP A 64 5.39 1.91 -1.63
N LEU A 65 5.14 3.23 -1.60
CA LEU A 65 3.85 3.81 -1.95
C LEU A 65 3.53 3.63 -3.43
N LYS A 66 4.50 3.88 -4.33
CA LYS A 66 4.33 3.65 -5.77
C LYS A 66 4.01 2.18 -6.05
N ALA A 67 4.77 1.26 -5.47
CA ALA A 67 4.55 -0.17 -5.61
C ALA A 67 3.17 -0.60 -5.09
N ALA A 68 2.75 -0.07 -3.93
CA ALA A 68 1.43 -0.37 -3.37
C ALA A 68 0.28 0.17 -4.24
N LYS A 69 0.42 1.38 -4.82
CA LYS A 69 -0.55 1.95 -5.75
C LYS A 69 -0.65 1.13 -7.03
N ILE A 70 0.48 0.74 -7.62
CA ILE A 70 0.51 -0.14 -8.80
C ILE A 70 -0.17 -1.48 -8.48
N LYS A 71 0.14 -2.10 -7.33
CA LYS A 71 -0.50 -3.35 -6.91
C LYS A 71 -2.02 -3.21 -6.78
N ARG A 72 -2.49 -2.11 -6.20
CA ARG A 72 -3.92 -1.80 -6.10
C ARG A 72 -4.57 -1.64 -7.48
N GLU A 73 -3.93 -0.92 -8.38
CA GLU A 73 -4.39 -0.76 -9.76
C GLU A 73 -4.43 -2.09 -10.51
N LEU A 74 -3.42 -2.95 -10.34
CA LEU A 74 -3.38 -4.29 -10.93
C LEU A 74 -4.45 -5.21 -10.37
N LEU A 75 -4.80 -5.10 -9.08
CA LEU A 75 -5.92 -5.86 -8.50
C LEU A 75 -7.26 -5.38 -9.08
N ASN A 76 -7.45 -4.06 -9.22
CA ASN A 76 -8.64 -3.48 -9.86
C ASN A 76 -8.74 -3.86 -11.35
N ALA A 77 -7.62 -3.90 -12.06
CA ALA A 77 -7.54 -4.28 -13.46
C ALA A 77 -7.61 -5.81 -13.68
N GLY A 78 -7.14 -6.59 -12.70
CA GLY A 78 -7.10 -8.05 -12.72
C GLY A 78 -8.44 -8.71 -12.42
N ASP A 79 -9.35 -8.04 -11.72
CA ASP A 79 -10.74 -8.51 -11.62
C ASP A 79 -11.60 -8.10 -12.81
N THR A 80 -11.25 -7.02 -13.51
CA THR A 80 -11.91 -6.62 -14.77
C THR A 80 -11.03 -5.71 -15.64
N MET A 81 -10.63 -6.16 -16.82
CA MET A 81 -10.04 -5.35 -17.89
C MET A 81 -11.15 -4.71 -18.73
N ARG A 82 -11.07 -3.42 -19.06
CA ARG A 82 -12.07 -2.75 -19.93
C ARG A 82 -11.49 -2.42 -21.30
N HIS A 83 -12.13 -2.89 -22.39
CA HIS A 83 -11.77 -2.56 -23.77
C HIS A 83 -13.03 -2.37 -24.62
N GLY A 84 -13.14 -1.24 -25.35
CA GLY A 84 -14.29 -0.95 -26.23
C GLY A 84 -15.65 -0.88 -25.52
N GLY A 85 -15.70 -0.53 -24.24
CA GLY A 85 -16.93 -0.52 -23.43
C GLY A 85 -17.32 -1.89 -22.86
N MET A 86 -16.57 -2.96 -23.16
CA MET A 86 -16.77 -4.29 -22.61
C MET A 86 -15.85 -4.56 -21.42
N ILE A 87 -16.32 -5.38 -20.47
CA ILE A 87 -15.63 -5.74 -19.22
C ILE A 87 -15.19 -7.21 -19.31
N TYR A 88 -13.88 -7.46 -19.25
CA TYR A 88 -13.24 -8.78 -19.33
C TYR A 88 -12.72 -9.18 -17.96
N ARG A 89 -13.25 -10.25 -17.37
CA ARG A 89 -12.78 -10.77 -16.07
C ARG A 89 -11.74 -11.86 -16.29
N ALA A 90 -10.59 -11.79 -15.61
CA ALA A 90 -9.63 -12.89 -15.62
C ALA A 90 -10.27 -14.10 -14.92
N GLN A 91 -10.63 -15.13 -15.69
CA GLN A 91 -11.02 -16.41 -15.08
C GLN A 91 -9.75 -17.15 -14.63
N PRO A 92 -9.73 -17.73 -13.42
CA PRO A 92 -8.69 -18.68 -13.07
C PRO A 92 -8.74 -19.83 -14.07
N SER A 93 -7.62 -20.08 -14.76
CA SER A 93 -7.54 -21.18 -15.72
C SER A 93 -7.79 -22.50 -14.98
N GLN A 94 -8.67 -23.35 -15.53
CA GLN A 94 -8.89 -24.71 -15.00
C GLN A 94 -7.63 -25.59 -15.09
N ASN A 95 -6.56 -25.14 -15.77
CA ASN A 95 -5.35 -25.93 -16.03
C ASN A 95 -4.18 -25.62 -15.07
N GLY A 96 -4.41 -24.84 -14.00
CA GLY A 96 -3.36 -24.38 -13.08
C GLY A 96 -3.29 -25.08 -11.71
N ALA A 97 -4.06 -26.14 -11.48
CA ALA A 97 -4.03 -26.90 -10.22
C ALA A 97 -3.98 -28.40 -10.48
N HIS A 98 -2.77 -28.92 -10.65
CA HIS A 98 -2.43 -30.32 -10.36
C HIS A 98 -1.22 -30.34 -9.45
#